data_AF-A0A3D5PFU4-F1
#
_entry.id   AF-A0A3D5PFU4-F1
#
_cell.length_a   1.000
_cell.length_b   1.000
_cell.length_c   1.000
_cell.angle_alpha   90.00
_cell.angle_beta   90.00
_cell.angle_gamma   90.00
#
_symmetry.space_group_name_H-M   'P 1'
#
loop_
_entity.id
_entity.type
_entity.pdbx_description
1 polymer ?
#
loop_
_entity_poly.entity_id
_entity_poly.type
_entity_poly.pdbx_seq_one_letter_code
_entity_poly.pdbx_strand_id
1 'polypeptide(L)'
;MTRARDIPLLFDEVISGFRFAPGGMQELFEIEADLVTYGKVLGHGQPIGVLCGSARYMDAVDGGAWSYGDDSAPGTRTAFVAGTFNGHPMALAAARAVLDHIRDAGAEISAKLAARTEAMCQTLDSLFVAEDVPVRMERFGSLFRFNYGPGAEILNTHLLNNGVFVWEQRNCFLSTAHDDTDVALIVQAATQGIAAMKSAGWFGAVKSPDWSQHLPASAGEMVLRRRAALVCPGTWTDLVLLRFGTARLTPDVVASAWAQICRRHPALRACLAPDGSRRVGDAATAPFETCALDLGSHGFDAALDVWIAQALAHVFAFDRAPIRLSLLEGDEQILALTSSHLGFDGWSLALILSEISQILEGGTLDPVDVQDSYRQWEQETTFFRSDTAPLALALPVDGPDPESQAPRGQRETHTDIA
;
A
#
# COMPACT_ATOMS: atom_id res chain seq x y z
N MET A 1 10.69 -24.42 -24.11
CA MET A 1 11.64 -23.35 -24.51
C MET A 1 12.92 -23.38 -23.68
N THR A 2 12.79 -23.39 -22.34
CA THR A 2 13.89 -23.43 -21.35
C THR A 2 14.79 -24.67 -21.51
N ARG A 3 14.19 -25.86 -21.55
CA ARG A 3 14.88 -27.15 -21.79
C ARG A 3 15.78 -27.15 -23.03
N ALA A 4 15.32 -26.56 -24.14
CA ALA A 4 16.08 -26.49 -25.40
C ALA A 4 17.28 -25.53 -25.36
N ARG A 5 17.31 -24.62 -24.39
CA ARG A 5 18.37 -23.61 -24.20
C ARG A 5 19.20 -23.85 -22.95
N ASP A 6 18.96 -24.96 -22.26
CA ASP A 6 19.62 -25.30 -21.01
C ASP A 6 19.45 -24.25 -19.89
N ILE A 7 18.26 -23.65 -19.82
CA ILE A 7 17.89 -22.67 -18.79
C ILE A 7 16.97 -23.35 -17.78
N PRO A 8 17.19 -23.23 -16.45
CA PRO A 8 16.27 -23.80 -15.46
C PRO A 8 14.91 -23.12 -15.51
N LEU A 9 13.85 -23.92 -15.55
CA LEU A 9 12.49 -23.47 -15.28
C LEU A 9 12.25 -23.53 -13.78
N LEU A 10 12.00 -22.37 -13.15
CA LEU A 10 11.65 -22.28 -11.74
C LEU A 10 10.16 -21.93 -11.60
N PHE A 11 9.43 -22.71 -10.80
CA PHE A 11 8.08 -22.34 -10.35
C PHE A 11 8.14 -21.76 -8.93
N ASP A 12 7.59 -20.56 -8.75
CA ASP A 12 7.33 -20.04 -7.42
C ASP A 12 5.94 -20.47 -6.95
N GLU A 13 5.93 -21.56 -6.18
CA GLU A 13 4.72 -22.17 -5.64
C GLU A 13 4.50 -21.82 -4.16
N VAL A 14 5.06 -20.71 -3.67
CA VAL A 14 4.86 -20.27 -2.28
C VAL A 14 3.38 -20.04 -1.95
N ILE A 15 2.55 -19.57 -2.90
CA ILE A 15 1.08 -19.46 -2.71
C ILE A 15 0.33 -20.70 -3.19
N SER A 16 0.70 -21.20 -4.37
CA SER A 16 -0.08 -22.19 -5.11
C SER A 16 0.17 -23.63 -4.66
N GLY A 17 1.39 -23.92 -4.21
CA GLY A 17 1.81 -25.25 -3.79
C GLY A 17 0.94 -25.75 -2.65
N PHE A 18 0.46 -27.00 -2.79
CA PHE A 18 -0.41 -27.67 -1.83
C PHE A 18 -1.77 -27.00 -1.59
N ARG A 19 -2.07 -25.87 -2.27
CA ARG A 19 -3.33 -25.13 -2.14
C ARG A 19 -4.35 -25.59 -3.15
N PHE A 20 -3.96 -25.57 -4.43
CA PHE A 20 -4.89 -25.81 -5.54
C PHE A 20 -4.95 -27.28 -5.96
N ALA A 21 -3.87 -28.01 -5.73
CA ALA A 21 -3.79 -29.47 -5.84
C ALA A 21 -2.70 -29.98 -4.89
N PRO A 22 -2.73 -31.27 -4.49
CA PRO A 22 -1.67 -31.87 -3.68
C PRO A 22 -0.27 -31.72 -4.30
N GLY A 23 -0.14 -31.85 -5.62
CA GLY A 23 1.08 -31.65 -6.39
C GLY A 23 1.28 -30.23 -6.93
N GLY A 24 0.51 -29.24 -6.46
CA GLY A 24 0.64 -27.85 -6.87
C GLY A 24 0.27 -27.58 -8.33
N MET A 25 0.82 -26.50 -8.89
CA MET A 25 0.59 -26.11 -10.28
C MET A 25 1.23 -27.06 -11.28
N GLN A 26 2.31 -27.74 -10.88
CA GLN A 26 2.93 -28.78 -11.72
C GLN A 26 1.95 -29.92 -12.03
N GLU A 27 1.16 -30.36 -11.04
CA GLU A 27 0.09 -31.35 -11.26
C GLU A 27 -1.01 -30.79 -12.18
N LEU A 28 -1.48 -29.58 -11.91
CA LEU A 28 -2.59 -28.98 -12.65
C LEU A 28 -2.28 -28.67 -14.11
N PHE A 29 -1.04 -28.25 -14.40
CA PHE A 29 -0.62 -27.91 -15.76
C PHE A 29 0.13 -29.02 -16.47
N GLU A 30 0.41 -30.13 -15.78
CA GLU A 30 1.24 -31.23 -16.30
C GLU A 30 2.62 -30.72 -16.79
N ILE A 31 3.19 -29.76 -16.06
CA ILE A 31 4.50 -29.17 -16.34
C ILE A 31 5.41 -29.43 -15.16
N GLU A 32 6.47 -30.20 -15.39
CA GLU A 32 7.55 -30.40 -14.42
C GLU A 32 8.58 -29.27 -14.56
N ALA A 33 8.73 -28.49 -13.48
CA ALA A 33 9.76 -27.46 -13.35
C ALA A 33 11.08 -28.08 -12.87
N ASP A 34 12.20 -27.45 -13.22
CA ASP A 34 13.52 -27.89 -12.79
C ASP A 34 13.76 -27.59 -11.30
N LEU A 35 13.20 -26.49 -10.81
CA LEU A 35 13.24 -26.02 -9.43
C LEU A 35 11.88 -25.48 -9.01
N VAL A 36 11.54 -25.62 -7.74
CA VAL A 36 10.29 -25.14 -7.16
C VAL A 36 10.52 -24.58 -5.77
N THR A 37 9.89 -23.44 -5.48
CA THR A 37 9.86 -22.87 -4.13
C THR A 37 8.49 -23.08 -3.47
N TYR A 38 8.48 -23.52 -2.21
CA TYR A 38 7.27 -23.67 -1.40
C TYR A 38 7.37 -22.89 -0.08
N GLY A 39 6.21 -22.60 0.50
CA GLY A 39 6.09 -21.92 1.79
C GLY A 39 4.63 -21.93 2.27
N LYS A 40 4.22 -20.85 2.96
CA LYS A 40 2.83 -20.57 3.40
C LYS A 40 2.10 -21.80 3.95
N VAL A 41 1.24 -22.44 3.14
CA VAL A 41 0.41 -23.60 3.54
C VAL A 41 1.25 -24.67 4.20
N LEU A 42 2.44 -24.95 3.65
CA LEU A 42 3.34 -25.98 4.15
C LEU A 42 3.79 -25.73 5.60
N GLY A 43 3.85 -24.48 6.05
CA GLY A 43 4.35 -24.14 7.38
C GLY A 43 3.33 -24.32 8.50
N HIS A 44 2.03 -24.41 8.20
CA HIS A 44 0.96 -24.39 9.20
C HIS A 44 1.14 -23.30 10.28
N GLY A 45 1.46 -22.08 9.85
CA GLY A 45 1.74 -20.96 10.76
C GLY A 45 3.17 -20.88 11.29
N GLN A 46 4.01 -21.90 11.09
CA GLN A 46 5.44 -21.83 11.35
C GLN A 46 6.19 -21.20 10.15
N PRO A 47 7.26 -20.42 10.39
CA PRO A 47 8.13 -19.94 9.32
C PRO A 47 8.77 -21.12 8.58
N ILE A 48 8.54 -21.20 7.27
CA ILE A 48 9.18 -22.19 6.40
C ILE A 48 9.35 -21.63 4.98
N GLY A 49 10.48 -21.96 4.37
CA GLY A 49 10.74 -21.83 2.94
C GLY A 49 11.45 -23.10 2.48
N VAL A 50 11.02 -23.65 1.35
CA VAL A 50 11.58 -24.87 0.78
C VAL A 50 11.96 -24.60 -0.67
N LEU A 51 13.17 -25.01 -1.05
CA LEU A 51 13.61 -25.14 -2.43
C LEU A 51 13.80 -26.63 -2.71
N CYS A 52 13.18 -27.13 -3.77
CA CYS A 52 13.33 -28.51 -4.21
C CYS A 52 13.31 -28.58 -5.74
N GLY A 53 13.71 -29.71 -6.30
CA GLY A 53 13.68 -29.92 -7.75
C GLY A 53 14.66 -30.98 -8.19
N SER A 54 15.11 -30.89 -9.43
CA SER A 54 16.04 -31.83 -10.04
C SER A 54 17.38 -31.86 -9.31
N ALA A 55 17.92 -33.07 -9.10
CA ALA A 55 19.26 -33.30 -8.56
C ALA A 55 20.33 -32.50 -9.32
N ARG A 56 20.14 -32.31 -10.63
CA ARG A 56 21.01 -31.47 -11.47
C ARG A 56 21.34 -30.10 -10.85
N TYR A 57 20.38 -29.51 -10.15
CA TYR A 57 20.53 -28.22 -9.48
C TYR A 57 20.66 -28.37 -7.96
N MET A 58 19.94 -29.32 -7.36
CA MET A 58 19.96 -29.53 -5.91
C MET A 58 21.30 -30.08 -5.39
N ASP A 59 22.08 -30.78 -6.22
CA ASP A 59 23.42 -31.26 -5.88
C ASP A 59 24.39 -30.09 -5.58
N ALA A 60 24.07 -28.86 -5.98
CA ALA A 60 24.84 -27.69 -5.59
C ALA A 60 24.69 -27.37 -4.09
N VAL A 61 23.74 -27.97 -3.36
CA VAL A 61 23.56 -27.74 -1.92
C VAL A 61 24.54 -28.57 -1.09
N ASP A 62 24.69 -29.86 -1.40
CA ASP A 62 25.45 -30.82 -0.57
C ASP A 62 26.56 -31.58 -1.34
N GLY A 63 26.66 -31.37 -2.64
CA GLY A 63 27.65 -31.97 -3.53
C GLY A 63 27.16 -33.25 -4.23
N GLY A 64 25.90 -33.63 -4.03
CA GLY A 64 25.25 -34.77 -4.68
C GLY A 64 25.29 -36.05 -3.84
N ALA A 65 24.43 -37.01 -4.24
CA ALA A 65 24.21 -38.25 -3.50
C ALA A 65 25.44 -39.19 -3.52
N TRP A 66 25.67 -39.85 -2.39
CA TRP A 66 26.69 -40.89 -2.19
C TRP A 66 26.20 -41.87 -1.11
N SER A 67 26.86 -43.02 -0.94
CA SER A 67 26.44 -44.08 -0.02
C SER A 67 27.58 -44.58 0.88
N TYR A 68 27.23 -45.06 2.07
CA TYR A 68 28.20 -45.76 2.93
C TYR A 68 28.47 -47.17 2.39
N GLY A 69 29.73 -47.60 2.43
CA GLY A 69 30.13 -48.97 2.07
C GLY A 69 30.49 -49.18 0.59
N ASP A 70 30.53 -48.11 -0.20
CA ASP A 70 31.12 -48.09 -1.54
C ASP A 70 32.16 -46.96 -1.68
N ASP A 71 32.72 -46.79 -2.88
CA ASP A 71 33.72 -45.77 -3.20
C ASP A 71 33.09 -44.45 -3.72
N SER A 72 31.79 -44.23 -3.53
CA SER A 72 31.12 -43.00 -3.98
C SER A 72 31.43 -41.80 -3.08
N ALA A 73 31.44 -40.61 -3.68
CA ALA A 73 31.67 -39.34 -2.98
C ALA A 73 30.96 -38.19 -3.69
N PRO A 74 30.65 -37.08 -2.99
CA PRO A 74 30.11 -35.87 -3.61
C PRO A 74 30.96 -35.40 -4.79
N GLY A 75 30.35 -35.25 -5.96
CA GLY A 75 31.03 -34.90 -7.22
C GLY A 75 30.74 -33.49 -7.72
N THR A 76 29.73 -32.82 -7.15
CA THR A 76 29.27 -31.50 -7.59
C THR A 76 29.85 -30.39 -6.73
N ARG A 77 30.24 -29.27 -7.35
CA ARG A 77 30.70 -28.08 -6.62
C ARG A 77 29.54 -27.46 -5.85
N THR A 78 29.71 -27.30 -4.54
CA THR A 78 28.69 -26.72 -3.67
C THR A 78 28.63 -25.20 -3.77
N ALA A 79 27.43 -24.66 -3.61
CA ALA A 79 27.15 -23.28 -3.27
C ALA A 79 27.15 -23.12 -1.74
N PHE A 80 27.42 -21.91 -1.27
CA PHE A 80 27.31 -21.62 0.16
C PHE A 80 25.86 -21.32 0.54
N VAL A 81 25.27 -22.17 1.37
CA VAL A 81 23.95 -21.95 1.99
C VAL A 81 24.03 -22.22 3.48
N ALA A 82 23.38 -21.38 4.29
CA ALA A 82 23.34 -21.51 5.74
C ALA A 82 22.05 -20.88 6.29
N GLY A 83 21.71 -21.20 7.54
CA GLY A 83 20.60 -20.56 8.25
C GLY A 83 20.37 -21.22 9.60
N THR A 84 20.38 -20.42 10.68
CA THR A 84 20.26 -20.91 12.07
C THR A 84 18.97 -21.71 12.31
N PHE A 85 17.89 -21.35 11.62
CA PHE A 85 16.58 -21.99 11.75
C PHE A 85 16.28 -22.98 10.61
N ASN A 86 17.24 -23.27 9.74
CA ASN A 86 17.06 -24.31 8.73
C ASN A 86 16.87 -25.66 9.44
N GLY A 87 15.80 -26.37 9.09
CA GLY A 87 15.46 -27.63 9.76
C GLY A 87 14.91 -27.48 11.18
N HIS A 88 14.34 -26.32 11.54
CA HIS A 88 13.73 -26.11 12.85
C HIS A 88 12.69 -27.22 13.16
N PRO A 89 12.80 -27.95 14.30
CA PRO A 89 11.98 -29.14 14.56
C PRO A 89 10.47 -28.88 14.52
N MET A 90 10.00 -27.74 15.03
CA MET A 90 8.58 -27.39 14.96
C MET A 90 8.09 -27.14 13.54
N ALA A 91 8.91 -26.51 12.69
CA ALA A 91 8.54 -26.23 11.31
C ALA A 91 8.50 -27.53 10.49
N LEU A 92 9.46 -28.44 10.70
CA LEU A 92 9.46 -29.75 10.06
C LEU A 92 8.29 -30.64 10.52
N ALA A 93 7.97 -30.63 11.82
CA ALA A 93 6.83 -31.36 12.35
C ALA A 93 5.49 -30.83 11.79
N ALA A 94 5.33 -29.51 11.73
CA ALA A 94 4.16 -28.86 11.14
C ALA A 94 4.03 -29.19 9.64
N ALA A 95 5.11 -29.07 8.87
CA ALA A 95 5.11 -29.40 7.45
C ALA A 95 4.77 -30.86 7.19
N ARG A 96 5.33 -31.78 8.00
CA ARG A 96 4.98 -33.20 7.90
C ARG A 96 3.49 -33.43 8.16
N ALA A 97 2.92 -32.82 9.21
CA ALA A 97 1.50 -32.96 9.52
C ALA A 97 0.60 -32.42 8.39
N VAL A 98 0.97 -31.30 7.77
CA VAL A 98 0.26 -30.76 6.59
C VAL A 98 0.33 -31.73 5.41
N LEU A 99 1.51 -32.23 5.09
CA LEU A 99 1.69 -33.16 3.97
C LEU A 99 0.94 -34.48 4.21
N ASP A 100 0.98 -35.02 5.42
CA ASP A 100 0.23 -36.20 5.81
C ASP A 100 -1.27 -35.97 5.65
N HIS A 101 -1.78 -34.83 6.13
CA HIS A 101 -3.20 -34.47 6.00
C HIS A 101 -3.65 -34.31 4.54
N ILE A 102 -2.85 -33.64 3.71
CA ILE A 102 -3.16 -33.43 2.29
C ILE A 102 -3.10 -34.74 1.51
N ARG A 103 -2.10 -35.59 1.79
CA ARG A 103 -2.01 -36.94 1.20
C ARG A 103 -3.25 -37.77 1.55
N ASP A 104 -3.63 -37.77 2.82
CA ASP A 104 -4.73 -38.60 3.31
C ASP A 104 -6.10 -38.09 2.81
N ALA A 105 -6.27 -36.77 2.64
CA ALA A 105 -7.47 -36.17 2.08
C ALA A 105 -7.53 -36.23 0.54
N GLY A 106 -6.39 -36.31 -0.14
CA GLY A 106 -6.26 -36.33 -1.59
C GLY A 106 -6.76 -35.04 -2.26
N ALA A 107 -7.03 -35.11 -3.57
CA ALA A 107 -7.46 -33.93 -4.36
C ALA A 107 -8.83 -33.36 -3.93
N GLU A 108 -9.62 -34.12 -3.17
CA GLU A 108 -10.97 -33.72 -2.75
C GLU A 108 -10.96 -32.46 -1.86
N ILE A 109 -9.92 -32.29 -1.02
CA ILE A 109 -9.80 -31.12 -0.14
C ILE A 109 -9.71 -29.81 -0.93
N SER A 110 -8.87 -29.77 -1.96
CA SER A 110 -8.71 -28.61 -2.84
C SER A 110 -9.93 -28.43 -3.73
N ALA A 111 -10.51 -29.51 -4.25
CA ALA A 111 -11.70 -29.46 -5.09
C ALA A 111 -12.92 -28.88 -4.36
N LYS A 112 -13.20 -29.32 -3.12
CA LYS A 112 -14.29 -28.79 -2.29
C LYS A 112 -14.11 -27.30 -2.01
N LEU A 113 -12.89 -26.91 -1.66
CA LEU A 113 -12.59 -25.51 -1.35
C LEU A 113 -12.71 -24.63 -2.60
N ALA A 114 -12.23 -25.10 -3.75
CA ALA A 114 -12.38 -24.42 -5.03
C ALA A 114 -13.86 -24.25 -5.42
N ALA A 115 -14.67 -25.29 -5.27
CA ALA A 115 -16.10 -25.23 -5.56
C ALA A 115 -16.84 -24.22 -4.67
N ARG A 116 -16.51 -24.17 -3.37
CA ARG A 116 -17.06 -23.17 -2.44
C ARG A 116 -16.63 -21.75 -2.81
N THR A 117 -15.35 -21.53 -3.10
CA THR A 117 -14.85 -20.23 -3.53
C THR A 117 -15.52 -19.78 -4.83
N GLU A 118 -15.66 -20.66 -5.81
CA GLU A 118 -16.32 -20.36 -7.08
C GLU A 118 -17.79 -19.95 -6.87
N ALA A 119 -18.56 -20.74 -6.11
CA ALA A 119 -19.96 -20.43 -5.83
C ALA A 119 -20.14 -19.08 -5.11
N MET A 120 -19.28 -18.80 -4.11
CA MET A 120 -19.27 -17.50 -3.41
C MET A 120 -18.96 -16.36 -4.38
N CYS A 121 -17.93 -16.50 -5.21
CA CYS A 121 -17.53 -15.43 -6.11
C CYS A 121 -18.55 -15.22 -7.24
N GLN A 122 -19.25 -16.26 -7.71
CA GLN A 122 -20.37 -16.14 -8.65
C GLN A 122 -21.54 -15.36 -8.04
N THR A 123 -21.82 -15.59 -6.76
CA THR A 123 -22.84 -14.83 -6.02
C THR A 123 -22.45 -13.36 -5.91
N LEU A 124 -21.20 -13.07 -5.59
CA LEU A 124 -20.66 -11.70 -5.53
C LEU A 124 -20.67 -11.01 -6.90
N ASP A 125 -20.26 -11.70 -7.97
CA ASP A 125 -20.34 -11.14 -9.34
C ASP A 125 -21.79 -10.80 -9.71
N SER A 126 -22.74 -11.69 -9.40
CA SER A 126 -24.16 -11.46 -9.67
C SER A 126 -24.68 -10.23 -8.91
N LEU A 127 -24.26 -10.06 -7.65
CA LEU A 127 -24.54 -8.87 -6.86
C LEU A 127 -23.98 -7.61 -7.54
N PHE A 128 -22.71 -7.61 -7.93
CA PHE A 128 -22.09 -6.42 -8.50
C PHE A 128 -22.67 -6.02 -9.86
N VAL A 129 -23.03 -7.01 -10.69
CA VAL A 129 -23.75 -6.77 -11.94
C VAL A 129 -25.16 -6.22 -11.68
N ALA A 130 -25.90 -6.79 -10.73
CA ALA A 130 -27.25 -6.33 -10.40
C ALA A 130 -27.26 -4.90 -9.82
N GLU A 131 -26.23 -4.56 -9.05
CA GLU A 131 -26.09 -3.23 -8.44
C GLU A 131 -25.46 -2.18 -9.37
N ASP A 132 -25.01 -2.57 -10.57
CA ASP A 132 -24.32 -1.73 -11.55
C ASP A 132 -23.10 -1.00 -10.95
N VAL A 133 -22.25 -1.76 -10.25
CA VAL A 133 -21.02 -1.23 -9.63
C VAL A 133 -19.77 -1.77 -10.32
N PRO A 134 -18.69 -0.98 -10.43
CA PRO A 134 -17.48 -1.39 -11.13
C PRO A 134 -16.61 -2.28 -10.23
N VAL A 135 -17.14 -3.42 -9.81
CA VAL A 135 -16.43 -4.43 -9.02
C VAL A 135 -16.65 -5.79 -9.65
N ARG A 136 -15.60 -6.60 -9.74
CA ARG A 136 -15.68 -7.99 -10.21
C ARG A 136 -14.81 -8.89 -9.35
N MET A 137 -15.13 -10.17 -9.30
CA MET A 137 -14.32 -11.16 -8.61
C MET A 137 -13.31 -11.80 -9.57
N GLU A 138 -12.05 -11.87 -9.13
CA GLU A 138 -11.03 -12.73 -9.72
C GLU A 138 -10.80 -13.92 -8.79
N ARG A 139 -10.61 -15.11 -9.35
CA ARG A 139 -10.51 -16.35 -8.56
C ARG A 139 -9.68 -17.41 -9.26
N PHE A 140 -9.00 -18.21 -8.45
CA PHE A 140 -8.34 -19.44 -8.86
C PHE A 140 -8.27 -20.38 -7.67
N GLY A 141 -8.91 -21.56 -7.77
CA GLY A 141 -9.05 -22.47 -6.64
C GLY A 141 -9.65 -21.77 -5.41
N SER A 142 -8.92 -21.74 -4.29
CA SER A 142 -9.36 -21.08 -3.05
C SER A 142 -8.92 -19.62 -2.89
N LEU A 143 -8.09 -19.11 -3.82
CA LEU A 143 -7.66 -17.72 -3.87
C LEU A 143 -8.73 -16.92 -4.62
N PHE A 144 -9.07 -15.75 -4.08
CA PHE A 144 -9.90 -14.78 -4.77
C PHE A 144 -9.45 -13.34 -4.46
N ARG A 145 -9.83 -12.42 -5.33
CA ARG A 145 -9.61 -10.98 -5.17
C ARG A 145 -10.84 -10.24 -5.65
N PHE A 146 -11.11 -9.11 -5.00
CA PHE A 146 -11.98 -8.09 -5.57
C PHE A 146 -11.13 -7.26 -6.53
N ASN A 147 -11.53 -7.19 -7.79
CA ASN A 147 -10.97 -6.26 -8.75
C ASN A 147 -11.90 -5.04 -8.82
N TYR A 148 -11.35 -3.91 -8.41
CA TYR A 148 -12.05 -2.64 -8.28
C TYR A 148 -11.79 -1.77 -9.50
N GLY A 149 -12.86 -1.24 -10.08
CA GLY A 149 -12.80 -0.06 -10.92
C GLY A 149 -12.61 1.22 -10.10
N PRO A 150 -12.52 2.37 -10.78
CA PRO A 150 -12.22 3.66 -10.15
C PRO A 150 -13.10 3.95 -8.92
N GLY A 151 -12.47 4.29 -7.80
CA GLY A 151 -13.15 4.65 -6.55
C GLY A 151 -13.79 3.50 -5.77
N ALA A 152 -13.89 2.28 -6.31
CA ALA A 152 -14.63 1.21 -5.65
C ALA A 152 -13.85 0.48 -4.53
N GLU A 153 -12.55 0.74 -4.39
CA GLU A 153 -11.69 0.06 -3.40
C GLU A 153 -12.11 0.31 -1.94
N ILE A 154 -12.80 1.43 -1.67
CA ILE A 154 -13.36 1.75 -0.34
C ILE A 154 -14.32 0.66 0.16
N LEU A 155 -14.83 -0.23 -0.71
CA LEU A 155 -15.59 -1.41 -0.32
C LEU A 155 -14.82 -2.29 0.70
N ASN A 156 -13.48 -2.38 0.63
CA ASN A 156 -12.69 -3.14 1.62
C ASN A 156 -12.90 -2.64 3.04
N THR A 157 -13.04 -1.33 3.17
CA THR A 157 -13.25 -0.66 4.44
C THR A 157 -14.65 -0.98 4.99
N HIS A 158 -15.65 -1.07 4.10
CA HIS A 158 -16.98 -1.56 4.46
C HIS A 158 -16.97 -3.05 4.83
N LEU A 159 -16.22 -3.90 4.11
CA LEU A 159 -16.05 -5.31 4.46
C LEU A 159 -15.52 -5.46 5.89
N LEU A 160 -14.48 -4.70 6.25
CA LEU A 160 -13.89 -4.72 7.59
C LEU A 160 -14.92 -4.36 8.67
N ASN A 161 -15.67 -3.27 8.46
CA ASN A 161 -16.69 -2.84 9.41
C ASN A 161 -17.85 -3.83 9.55
N ASN A 162 -18.14 -4.58 8.49
CA ASN A 162 -19.14 -5.63 8.48
C ASN A 162 -18.55 -7.00 8.90
N GLY A 163 -17.39 -7.01 9.54
CA GLY A 163 -16.79 -8.20 10.16
C GLY A 163 -15.93 -9.06 9.23
N VAL A 164 -15.59 -8.58 8.04
CA VAL A 164 -14.79 -9.32 7.04
C VAL A 164 -13.45 -8.62 6.84
N PHE A 165 -12.40 -9.18 7.44
CA PHE A 165 -11.06 -8.63 7.33
C PHE A 165 -10.43 -8.93 5.96
N VAL A 166 -10.04 -7.87 5.25
CA VAL A 166 -9.25 -7.94 4.02
C VAL A 166 -8.01 -7.06 4.18
N TRP A 167 -6.83 -7.68 4.20
CA TRP A 167 -5.57 -6.94 4.32
C TRP A 167 -5.29 -6.07 3.09
N GLU A 168 -4.32 -5.16 3.20
CA GLU A 168 -4.03 -4.11 2.22
C GLU A 168 -3.59 -4.62 0.85
N GLN A 169 -2.95 -5.80 0.75
CA GLN A 169 -2.56 -6.35 -0.57
C GLN A 169 -3.70 -7.10 -1.29
N ARG A 170 -4.88 -7.19 -0.67
CA ARG A 170 -6.15 -7.68 -1.25
C ARG A 170 -6.20 -9.13 -1.75
N ASN A 171 -5.18 -9.94 -1.43
CA ASN A 171 -5.27 -11.38 -1.62
C ASN A 171 -6.17 -12.00 -0.56
N CYS A 172 -7.30 -12.59 -0.97
CA CYS A 172 -8.24 -13.25 -0.07
C CYS A 172 -8.21 -14.76 -0.30
N PHE A 173 -8.43 -15.53 0.77
CA PHE A 173 -8.43 -16.98 0.70
C PHE A 173 -9.57 -17.54 1.54
N LEU A 174 -10.30 -18.52 1.01
CA LEU A 174 -11.07 -19.39 1.88
C LEU A 174 -10.15 -20.45 2.49
N SER A 175 -10.49 -20.89 3.70
CA SER A 175 -9.88 -22.05 4.35
C SER A 175 -10.89 -23.19 4.46
N THR A 176 -10.41 -24.40 4.74
CA THR A 176 -11.28 -25.57 4.98
C THR A 176 -12.18 -25.42 6.22
N ALA A 177 -11.88 -24.45 7.09
CA ALA A 177 -12.70 -24.11 8.25
C ALA A 177 -13.88 -23.17 7.91
N HIS A 178 -13.82 -22.44 6.80
CA HIS A 178 -14.94 -21.57 6.41
C HIS A 178 -16.13 -22.42 6.02
N ASP A 179 -17.28 -22.22 6.66
CA ASP A 179 -18.53 -22.89 6.31
C ASP A 179 -19.47 -21.98 5.51
N ASP A 180 -20.71 -22.43 5.31
CA ASP A 180 -21.70 -21.69 4.52
C ASP A 180 -22.18 -20.42 5.26
N THR A 181 -22.07 -20.38 6.59
CA THR A 181 -22.33 -19.20 7.42
C THR A 181 -21.28 -18.13 7.17
N ASP A 182 -20.00 -18.53 7.13
CA ASP A 182 -18.89 -17.60 6.87
C ASP A 182 -18.98 -17.03 5.44
N VAL A 183 -19.31 -17.89 4.47
CA VAL A 183 -19.52 -17.45 3.08
C VAL A 183 -20.70 -16.49 2.98
N ALA A 184 -21.82 -16.78 3.66
CA ALA A 184 -22.96 -15.89 3.71
C ALA A 184 -22.62 -14.53 4.35
N LEU A 185 -21.80 -14.51 5.40
CA LEU A 185 -21.31 -13.28 6.02
C LEU A 185 -20.48 -12.45 5.03
N ILE A 186 -19.59 -13.06 4.25
CA ILE A 186 -18.80 -12.36 3.22
C ILE A 186 -19.71 -11.69 2.18
N VAL A 187 -20.69 -12.43 1.66
CA VAL A 187 -21.65 -11.91 0.68
C VAL A 187 -22.51 -10.79 1.28
N GLN A 188 -22.97 -10.97 2.52
CA GLN A 188 -23.76 -9.97 3.24
C GLN A 188 -22.97 -8.69 3.49
N ALA A 189 -21.71 -8.81 3.92
CA ALA A 189 -20.82 -7.67 4.17
C ALA A 189 -20.57 -6.86 2.88
N ALA A 190 -20.37 -7.55 1.75
CA ALA A 190 -20.24 -6.90 0.44
C ALA A 190 -21.54 -6.20 0.03
N THR A 191 -22.69 -6.86 0.21
CA THR A 191 -24.02 -6.30 -0.08
C THR A 191 -24.29 -5.03 0.71
N GLN A 192 -24.04 -5.06 2.03
CA GLN A 192 -24.18 -3.91 2.91
C GLN A 192 -23.21 -2.78 2.55
N GLY A 193 -21.97 -3.12 2.20
CA GLY A 193 -20.97 -2.13 1.75
C GLY A 193 -21.40 -1.43 0.47
N ILE A 194 -21.82 -2.18 -0.55
CA ILE A 194 -22.33 -1.61 -1.80
C ILE A 194 -23.57 -0.74 -1.55
N ALA A 195 -24.52 -1.20 -0.75
CA ALA A 195 -25.72 -0.42 -0.42
C ALA A 195 -25.37 0.91 0.27
N ALA A 196 -24.43 0.89 1.23
CA ALA A 196 -23.96 2.09 1.92
C ALA A 196 -23.24 3.07 0.97
N MET A 197 -22.39 2.55 0.09
CA MET A 197 -21.73 3.35 -0.94
C MET A 197 -22.74 3.98 -1.90
N LYS A 198 -23.75 3.22 -2.35
CA LYS A 198 -24.81 3.73 -3.22
C LYS A 198 -25.67 4.80 -2.53
N SER A 199 -26.07 4.58 -1.28
CA SER A 199 -26.84 5.59 -0.53
C SER A 199 -26.10 6.90 -0.35
N ALA A 200 -24.76 6.83 -0.21
CA ALA A 200 -23.88 7.99 -0.14
C ALA A 200 -23.55 8.61 -1.52
N GLY A 201 -24.18 8.13 -2.61
CA GLY A 201 -23.95 8.65 -3.95
C GLY A 201 -22.61 8.30 -4.59
N TRP A 202 -21.88 7.31 -4.04
CA TRP A 202 -20.50 7.00 -4.44
C TRP A 202 -20.33 6.58 -5.91
N PHE A 203 -21.35 5.91 -6.48
CA PHE A 203 -21.35 5.44 -7.87
C PHE A 203 -22.23 6.30 -8.79
N GLY A 204 -22.80 7.40 -8.29
CA GLY A 204 -23.66 8.29 -9.06
C GLY A 204 -22.88 9.26 -9.94
N ALA A 205 -23.58 9.98 -10.82
CA ALA A 205 -22.99 11.07 -11.59
C ALA A 205 -22.36 12.09 -10.64
N VAL A 206 -21.10 12.42 -10.91
CA VAL A 206 -20.30 13.40 -10.18
C VAL A 206 -21.07 14.71 -10.15
N LYS A 207 -21.63 15.05 -8.98
CA LYS A 207 -22.09 16.42 -8.77
C LYS A 207 -20.84 17.26 -8.64
N SER A 208 -20.56 18.10 -9.62
CA SER A 208 -19.54 19.14 -9.50
C SER A 208 -19.80 19.87 -8.18
N PRO A 209 -18.90 19.75 -7.20
CA PRO A 209 -19.12 20.37 -5.93
C PRO A 209 -19.03 21.88 -6.12
N ASP A 210 -19.90 22.59 -5.41
CA ASP A 210 -19.69 24.01 -5.22
C ASP A 210 -18.56 24.18 -4.20
N TRP A 211 -17.36 24.45 -4.71
CA TRP A 211 -16.16 24.70 -3.91
C TRP A 211 -16.24 26.00 -3.09
N SER A 212 -17.33 26.77 -3.19
CA SER A 212 -17.55 27.98 -2.38
C SER A 212 -17.97 27.70 -0.93
N GLN A 213 -18.15 26.44 -0.53
CA GLN A 213 -18.64 26.11 0.81
C GLN A 213 -17.54 26.08 1.88
N HIS A 214 -17.81 26.72 3.01
CA HIS A 214 -17.10 26.48 4.26
C HIS A 214 -17.58 25.17 4.87
N LEU A 215 -16.66 24.27 5.21
CA LEU A 215 -17.01 22.96 5.77
C LEU A 215 -16.34 22.76 7.12
N PRO A 216 -16.98 22.10 8.10
CA PRO A 216 -16.29 21.68 9.31
C PRO A 216 -15.18 20.68 8.97
N ALA A 217 -14.01 20.80 9.59
CA ALA A 217 -12.95 19.80 9.45
C ALA A 217 -13.34 18.47 10.10
N SER A 218 -12.82 17.37 9.55
CA SER A 218 -13.02 16.06 10.16
C SER A 218 -12.26 15.95 11.49
N ALA A 219 -12.71 15.05 12.37
CA ALA A 219 -12.02 14.79 13.62
C ALA A 219 -10.57 14.33 13.40
N GLY A 220 -10.32 13.57 12.34
CA GLY A 220 -8.98 13.16 11.93
C GLY A 220 -8.09 14.34 11.55
N GLU A 221 -8.59 15.26 10.70
CA GLU A 221 -7.89 16.49 10.32
C GLU A 221 -7.56 17.36 11.55
N MET A 222 -8.50 17.49 12.48
CA MET A 222 -8.29 18.23 13.73
C MET A 222 -7.23 17.60 14.63
N VAL A 223 -7.19 16.26 14.74
CA VAL A 223 -6.17 15.54 15.52
C VAL A 223 -4.80 15.69 14.86
N LEU A 224 -4.73 15.52 13.53
CA LEU A 224 -3.49 15.69 12.77
C LEU A 224 -2.94 17.10 12.90
N ARG A 225 -3.79 18.14 12.80
CA ARG A 225 -3.40 19.54 13.02
C ARG A 225 -2.81 19.76 14.42
N ARG A 226 -3.44 19.21 15.47
CA ARG A 226 -2.94 19.33 16.85
C ARG A 226 -1.60 18.62 17.00
N ARG A 227 -1.45 17.43 16.44
CA ARG A 227 -0.17 16.68 16.46
C ARG A 227 0.93 17.41 15.69
N ALA A 228 0.61 18.00 14.54
CA ALA A 228 1.56 18.80 13.75
C ALA A 228 2.16 19.95 14.57
N ALA A 229 1.37 20.58 15.44
CA ALA A 229 1.80 21.68 16.30
C ALA A 229 2.69 21.22 17.49
N LEU A 230 2.70 19.92 17.80
CA LEU A 230 3.41 19.35 18.95
C LEU A 230 4.73 18.65 18.57
N VAL A 231 4.94 18.33 17.29
CA VAL A 231 6.14 17.66 16.81
C VAL A 231 7.22 18.66 16.37
N CYS A 232 8.47 18.19 16.26
CA CYS A 232 9.57 18.99 15.74
C CYS A 232 9.24 19.56 14.34
N PRO A 233 9.61 20.82 14.06
CA PRO A 233 9.51 21.39 12.71
C PRO A 233 10.09 20.45 11.66
N GLY A 234 9.33 20.21 10.58
CA GLY A 234 9.74 19.36 9.47
C GLY A 234 9.40 17.88 9.55
N THR A 235 8.88 17.40 10.69
CA THR A 235 8.50 15.96 10.85
C THR A 235 7.53 15.48 9.76
N TRP A 236 6.65 16.36 9.26
CA TRP A 236 5.63 16.04 8.27
C TRP A 236 5.82 16.79 6.96
N THR A 237 7.05 17.18 6.64
CA THR A 237 7.37 17.90 5.41
C THR A 237 7.97 16.94 4.39
N ASP A 238 7.34 16.83 3.24
CA ASP A 238 7.86 16.20 2.05
C ASP A 238 8.60 17.21 1.18
N LEU A 239 9.68 16.75 0.55
CA LEU A 239 10.42 17.50 -0.45
C LEU A 239 10.76 16.60 -1.62
N VAL A 240 10.31 16.98 -2.82
CA VAL A 240 10.72 16.37 -4.08
C VAL A 240 11.55 17.36 -4.87
N LEU A 241 12.72 16.94 -5.35
CA LEU A 241 13.63 17.74 -6.18
C LEU A 241 13.73 17.13 -7.57
N LEU A 242 13.45 17.93 -8.60
CA LEU A 242 13.65 17.58 -10.00
C LEU A 242 14.81 18.40 -10.57
N ARG A 243 15.90 17.71 -10.92
CA ARG A 243 17.08 18.31 -11.57
C ARG A 243 16.93 18.20 -13.09
N PHE A 244 17.08 19.32 -13.80
CA PHE A 244 16.96 19.37 -15.26
C PHE A 244 18.30 19.32 -16.01
N GLY A 245 19.41 19.18 -15.28
CA GLY A 245 20.76 19.26 -15.86
C GLY A 245 20.97 20.60 -16.57
N THR A 246 21.21 20.58 -17.88
CA THR A 246 21.45 21.79 -18.68
C THR A 246 20.18 22.50 -19.15
N ALA A 247 19.01 21.86 -19.04
CA ALA A 247 17.76 22.47 -19.47
C ALA A 247 17.33 23.55 -18.47
N ARG A 248 16.83 24.68 -18.99
CA ARG A 248 16.34 25.80 -18.18
C ARG A 248 14.91 26.15 -18.60
N LEU A 249 14.03 26.23 -17.61
CA LEU A 249 12.66 26.66 -17.72
C LEU A 249 12.57 28.15 -17.42
N THR A 250 11.70 28.85 -18.15
CA THR A 250 11.38 30.24 -17.85
C THR A 250 10.42 30.30 -16.65
N PRO A 251 10.66 31.13 -15.62
CA PRO A 251 9.78 31.24 -14.46
C PRO A 251 8.30 31.44 -14.79
N ASP A 252 7.99 32.26 -15.80
CA ASP A 252 6.62 32.53 -16.23
C ASP A 252 5.91 31.29 -16.78
N VAL A 253 6.65 30.41 -17.48
CA VAL A 253 6.11 29.16 -18.02
C VAL A 253 5.79 28.19 -16.87
N VAL A 254 6.69 28.09 -15.88
CA VAL A 254 6.48 27.26 -14.69
C VAL A 254 5.30 27.78 -13.86
N ALA A 255 5.24 29.10 -13.63
CA ALA A 255 4.13 29.73 -12.92
C ALA A 255 2.79 29.49 -13.62
N SER A 256 2.75 29.59 -14.96
CA SER A 256 1.55 29.32 -15.75
C SER A 256 1.11 27.85 -15.67
N ALA A 257 2.06 26.90 -15.78
CA ALA A 257 1.78 25.47 -15.64
C ALA A 257 1.24 25.15 -14.24
N TRP A 258 1.89 25.68 -13.19
CA TRP A 258 1.44 25.52 -11.81
C TRP A 258 0.03 26.08 -11.60
N ALA A 259 -0.25 27.27 -12.15
CA ALA A 259 -1.58 27.87 -12.08
C ALA A 259 -2.67 27.04 -12.78
N GLN A 260 -2.33 26.40 -13.90
CA GLN A 260 -3.26 25.49 -14.59
C GLN A 260 -3.60 24.28 -13.71
N ILE A 261 -2.61 23.68 -13.07
CA ILE A 261 -2.82 22.50 -12.22
C ILE A 261 -3.57 22.87 -10.94
N CYS A 262 -3.25 24.00 -10.29
CA CYS A 262 -4.00 24.46 -9.12
C CYS A 262 -5.48 24.77 -9.44
N ARG A 263 -5.79 25.21 -10.66
CA ARG A 263 -7.18 25.41 -11.12
C ARG A 263 -7.87 24.09 -11.38
N ARG A 264 -7.15 23.14 -11.98
CA ARG A 264 -7.62 21.80 -12.33
C ARG A 264 -7.87 20.94 -11.08
N HIS A 265 -7.06 21.07 -10.05
CA HIS A 265 -7.14 20.33 -8.79
C HIS A 265 -7.39 21.27 -7.61
N PRO A 266 -8.65 21.54 -7.24
CA PRO A 266 -8.97 22.41 -6.12
C PRO A 266 -8.39 21.96 -4.77
N ALA A 267 -8.06 20.67 -4.62
CA ALA A 267 -7.35 20.12 -3.47
C ALA A 267 -5.99 20.83 -3.22
N LEU A 268 -5.30 21.25 -4.30
CA LEU A 268 -4.05 22.03 -4.20
C LEU A 268 -4.23 23.43 -3.62
N ARG A 269 -5.47 23.90 -3.49
CA ARG A 269 -5.82 25.21 -2.92
C ARG A 269 -6.58 25.04 -1.60
N ALA A 270 -6.82 23.82 -1.15
CA ALA A 270 -7.53 23.56 0.09
C ALA A 270 -6.71 24.03 1.30
N CYS A 271 -7.39 24.65 2.26
CA CYS A 271 -6.83 25.09 3.52
C CYS A 271 -7.79 24.78 4.68
N LEU A 272 -7.24 24.82 5.89
CA LEU A 272 -7.93 24.70 7.16
C LEU A 272 -7.87 26.05 7.89
N ALA A 273 -8.99 26.76 7.87
CA ALA A 273 -9.12 28.08 8.47
C ALA A 273 -8.92 28.04 10.00
N PRO A 274 -8.60 29.20 10.61
CA PRO A 274 -8.41 29.32 12.06
C PRO A 274 -9.63 28.88 12.88
N ASP A 275 -10.85 29.02 12.34
CA ASP A 275 -12.10 28.57 12.96
C ASP A 275 -12.31 27.05 12.91
N GLY A 276 -11.36 26.30 12.34
CA GLY A 276 -11.43 24.85 12.19
C GLY A 276 -12.23 24.42 10.96
N SER A 277 -12.67 25.33 10.10
CA SER A 277 -13.33 24.99 8.85
C SER A 277 -12.33 24.70 7.73
N ARG A 278 -12.58 23.68 6.91
CA ARG A 278 -11.91 23.47 5.64
C ARG A 278 -12.54 24.37 4.58
N ARG A 279 -11.70 25.02 3.78
CA ARG A 279 -12.10 25.92 2.69
C ARG A 279 -11.17 25.71 1.49
N VAL A 280 -11.64 26.01 0.29
CA VAL A 280 -10.71 26.24 -0.82
C VAL A 280 -10.30 27.70 -0.75
N GLY A 281 -9.00 27.96 -0.68
CA GLY A 281 -8.47 29.31 -0.62
C GLY A 281 -8.95 30.14 -1.82
N ASP A 282 -9.27 31.41 -1.55
CA ASP A 282 -9.68 32.40 -2.57
C ASP A 282 -8.55 32.71 -3.57
N ALA A 283 -7.31 32.35 -3.23
CA ALA A 283 -6.15 32.47 -4.12
C ALA A 283 -6.31 31.55 -5.33
N ALA A 284 -6.05 32.09 -6.52
CA ALA A 284 -6.15 31.34 -7.78
C ALA A 284 -5.10 30.21 -7.90
N THR A 285 -4.03 30.26 -7.12
CA THR A 285 -2.89 29.30 -7.18
C THR A 285 -2.31 29.04 -5.79
N ALA A 286 -1.75 27.85 -5.58
CA ALA A 286 -0.85 27.61 -4.46
C ALA A 286 0.45 28.42 -4.61
N PRO A 287 1.23 28.65 -3.53
CA PRO A 287 2.49 29.39 -3.59
C PRO A 287 3.46 28.87 -4.66
N PHE A 288 3.98 29.81 -5.46
CA PHE A 288 5.10 29.61 -6.37
C PHE A 288 6.18 30.66 -6.08
N GLU A 289 7.44 30.25 -6.01
CA GLU A 289 8.56 31.16 -5.81
C GLU A 289 9.75 30.81 -6.68
N THR A 290 10.54 31.83 -7.04
CA THR A 290 11.85 31.66 -7.66
C THR A 290 12.92 32.02 -6.63
N CYS A 291 13.89 31.14 -6.42
CA CYS A 291 14.94 31.34 -5.44
C CYS A 291 16.32 31.21 -6.09
N ALA A 292 17.13 32.26 -6.05
CA ALA A 292 18.53 32.16 -6.43
C ALA A 292 19.34 31.56 -5.27
N LEU A 293 20.03 30.45 -5.52
CA LEU A 293 20.88 29.81 -4.53
C LEU A 293 22.16 30.63 -4.31
N ASP A 294 22.49 30.88 -3.05
CA ASP A 294 23.76 31.50 -2.69
C ASP A 294 24.86 30.44 -2.69
N LEU A 295 25.62 30.36 -3.79
CA LEU A 295 26.66 29.34 -3.99
C LEU A 295 27.84 29.49 -3.04
N GLY A 296 28.03 30.68 -2.45
CA GLY A 296 29.17 30.99 -1.56
C GLY A 296 30.52 30.51 -2.13
N SER A 297 31.41 30.05 -1.24
CA SER A 297 32.70 29.42 -1.59
C SER A 297 32.65 27.89 -1.66
N HIS A 298 31.53 27.28 -1.26
CA HIS A 298 31.39 25.83 -1.08
C HIS A 298 30.68 25.15 -2.27
N GLY A 299 30.19 25.92 -3.24
CA GLY A 299 29.64 25.40 -4.49
C GLY A 299 28.15 25.06 -4.40
N PHE A 300 27.60 24.64 -5.55
CA PHE A 300 26.17 24.44 -5.74
C PHE A 300 25.54 23.40 -4.82
N ASP A 301 26.14 22.23 -4.65
CA ASP A 301 25.56 21.17 -3.81
C ASP A 301 25.48 21.60 -2.33
N ALA A 302 26.47 22.33 -1.83
CA ALA A 302 26.44 22.84 -0.46
C ALA A 302 25.34 23.90 -0.26
N ALA A 303 25.15 24.78 -1.25
CA ALA A 303 24.07 25.77 -1.23
C ALA A 303 22.69 25.10 -1.30
N LEU A 304 22.58 24.03 -2.08
CA LEU A 304 21.38 23.22 -2.19
C LEU A 304 21.07 22.50 -0.86
N ASP A 305 22.05 21.90 -0.20
CA ASP A 305 21.87 21.24 1.10
C ASP A 305 21.37 22.21 2.18
N VAL A 306 21.90 23.44 2.20
CA VAL A 306 21.41 24.50 3.10
C VAL A 306 19.95 24.84 2.80
N TRP A 307 19.60 24.98 1.52
CA TRP A 307 18.23 25.24 1.12
C TRP A 307 17.29 24.08 1.48
N ILE A 308 17.70 22.82 1.26
CA ILE A 308 16.95 21.62 1.63
C ILE A 308 16.67 21.60 3.13
N ALA A 309 17.69 21.84 3.96
CA ALA A 309 17.53 21.87 5.41
C ALA A 309 16.53 22.94 5.86
N GLN A 310 16.56 24.12 5.22
CA GLN A 310 15.60 25.20 5.49
C GLN A 310 14.18 24.84 5.01
N ALA A 311 14.05 24.24 3.83
CA ALA A 311 12.78 23.83 3.25
C ALA A 311 12.11 22.74 4.11
N LEU A 312 12.87 21.74 4.55
CA LEU A 312 12.37 20.69 5.44
C LEU A 312 12.01 21.23 6.82
N ALA A 313 12.78 22.18 7.38
CA ALA A 313 12.46 22.80 8.66
C ALA A 313 11.24 23.75 8.60
N HIS A 314 10.74 24.09 7.41
CA HIS A 314 9.61 24.98 7.26
C HIS A 314 8.31 24.34 7.78
N VAL A 315 7.60 25.06 8.65
CA VAL A 315 6.29 24.65 9.15
C VAL A 315 5.21 25.30 8.30
N PHE A 316 4.40 24.49 7.63
CA PHE A 316 3.26 24.99 6.86
C PHE A 316 2.17 25.53 7.78
N ALA A 317 1.75 26.77 7.52
CA ALA A 317 0.50 27.27 8.05
C ALA A 317 -0.65 26.62 7.26
N PHE A 318 -1.56 25.95 7.96
CA PHE A 318 -2.70 25.29 7.31
C PHE A 318 -3.80 26.26 6.88
N ASP A 319 -3.68 27.56 7.17
CA ASP A 319 -4.60 28.61 6.72
C ASP A 319 -4.54 28.88 5.20
N ARG A 320 -3.54 28.29 4.54
CA ARG A 320 -3.34 28.24 3.09
C ARG A 320 -3.00 26.81 2.67
N ALA A 321 -2.93 26.55 1.38
CA ALA A 321 -2.52 25.25 0.88
C ALA A 321 -1.12 24.88 1.40
N PRO A 322 -0.96 23.73 2.08
CA PRO A 322 0.32 23.32 2.66
C PRO A 322 1.22 22.67 1.59
N ILE A 323 1.36 23.33 0.45
CA ILE A 323 2.18 22.93 -0.69
C ILE A 323 2.78 24.17 -1.35
N ARG A 324 4.01 24.03 -1.84
CA ARG A 324 4.74 25.10 -2.51
C ARG A 324 5.57 24.51 -3.65
N LEU A 325 5.57 25.22 -4.77
CA LEU A 325 6.50 24.97 -5.86
C LEU A 325 7.59 26.06 -5.86
N SER A 326 8.85 25.65 -5.84
CA SER A 326 10.00 26.57 -5.86
C SER A 326 10.89 26.25 -7.06
N LEU A 327 11.19 27.25 -7.89
CA LEU A 327 12.19 27.14 -8.95
C LEU A 327 13.52 27.70 -8.43
N LEU A 328 14.49 26.82 -8.21
CA LEU A 328 15.81 27.16 -7.70
C LEU A 328 16.76 27.44 -8.86
N GLU A 329 17.44 28.57 -8.79
CA GLU A 329 18.39 29.05 -9.79
C GLU A 329 19.82 28.98 -9.23
N GLY A 330 20.67 28.18 -9.87
CA GLY A 330 22.12 28.19 -9.67
C GLY A 330 22.85 27.69 -10.92
N ASP A 331 23.90 26.90 -10.74
CA ASP A 331 24.66 26.27 -11.84
C ASP A 331 23.74 25.41 -12.73
N GLU A 332 22.80 24.70 -12.11
CA GLU A 332 21.63 24.09 -12.75
C GLU A 332 20.33 24.67 -12.17
N GLN A 333 19.23 24.43 -12.88
CA GLN A 333 17.89 24.71 -12.36
C GLN A 333 17.29 23.47 -11.70
N ILE A 334 16.61 23.69 -10.57
CA ILE A 334 15.90 22.65 -9.84
C ILE A 334 14.45 23.08 -9.62
N LEU A 335 13.51 22.21 -9.93
CA LEU A 335 12.12 22.38 -9.51
C LEU A 335 11.92 21.60 -8.21
N ALA A 336 11.62 22.31 -7.14
CA ALA A 336 11.38 21.75 -5.82
C ALA A 336 9.90 21.84 -5.48
N LEU A 337 9.30 20.70 -5.11
CA LEU A 337 7.93 20.63 -4.60
C LEU A 337 8.00 20.27 -3.13
N THR A 338 7.61 21.23 -2.27
CA THR A 338 7.58 21.05 -0.82
C THR A 338 6.13 20.99 -0.36
N SER A 339 5.75 19.97 0.41
CA SER A 339 4.38 19.81 0.90
C SER A 339 4.34 19.29 2.33
N SER A 340 3.22 19.47 3.01
CA SER A 340 2.95 18.71 4.23
C SER A 340 2.29 17.37 3.91
N HIS A 341 2.83 16.28 4.47
CA HIS A 341 2.22 14.94 4.47
C HIS A 341 0.80 14.90 5.05
N LEU A 342 0.42 15.92 5.82
CA LEU A 342 -0.93 16.04 6.38
C LEU A 342 -1.96 16.55 5.38
N GLY A 343 -1.52 17.21 4.31
CA GLY A 343 -2.39 17.73 3.25
C GLY A 343 -2.31 16.95 1.94
N PHE A 344 -1.21 16.21 1.71
CA PHE A 344 -0.95 15.49 0.46
C PHE A 344 -0.30 14.13 0.73
N ASP A 345 -0.75 13.11 0.03
CA ASP A 345 -0.11 11.80 -0.01
C ASP A 345 0.95 11.73 -1.12
N GLY A 346 1.91 10.80 -1.00
CA GLY A 346 3.00 10.65 -1.96
C GLY A 346 2.56 10.20 -3.37
N TRP A 347 1.38 9.61 -3.53
CA TRP A 347 0.85 9.15 -4.82
C TRP A 347 0.30 10.34 -5.61
N SER A 348 -0.43 11.23 -4.94
CA SER A 348 -0.90 12.50 -5.46
C SER A 348 0.26 13.38 -5.95
N LEU A 349 1.40 13.38 -5.25
CA LEU A 349 2.60 14.09 -5.69
C LEU A 349 3.13 13.59 -7.05
N ALA A 350 3.15 12.27 -7.27
CA ALA A 350 3.59 11.70 -8.55
C ALA A 350 2.67 12.13 -9.71
N LEU A 351 1.35 12.17 -9.47
CA LEU A 351 0.37 12.66 -10.45
C LEU A 351 0.60 14.14 -10.78
N ILE A 352 0.78 14.99 -9.76
CA ILE A 352 1.03 16.43 -9.93
C ILE A 352 2.27 16.67 -10.79
N LEU A 353 3.38 15.98 -10.48
CA LEU A 353 4.63 16.15 -11.23
C LEU A 353 4.51 15.68 -12.67
N SER A 354 3.79 14.57 -12.92
CA SER A 354 3.50 14.09 -14.27
C SER A 354 2.69 15.10 -15.09
N GLU A 355 1.65 15.69 -14.48
CA GLU A 355 0.84 16.71 -15.15
C GLU A 355 1.61 18.01 -15.40
N ILE A 356 2.48 18.44 -14.46
CA ILE A 356 3.40 19.58 -14.69
C ILE A 356 4.26 19.31 -15.92
N SER A 357 4.87 18.12 -16.01
CA SER A 357 5.72 17.76 -17.16
C SER A 357 4.95 17.84 -18.47
N GLN A 358 3.75 17.26 -18.53
CA GLN A 358 2.92 17.26 -19.73
C GLN A 358 2.55 18.68 -20.19
N ILE A 359 2.18 19.56 -19.26
CA ILE A 359 1.88 20.97 -19.61
C ILE A 359 3.14 21.69 -20.11
N LEU A 360 4.29 21.48 -19.47
CA LEU A 360 5.56 22.09 -19.88
C LEU A 360 6.01 21.60 -21.27
N GLU A 361 5.65 20.38 -21.66
CA GLU A 361 5.88 19.80 -22.99
C GLU A 361 4.85 20.25 -24.05
N GLY A 362 3.86 21.07 -23.67
CA GLY A 362 2.80 21.55 -24.56
C GLY A 362 1.65 20.57 -24.79
N GLY A 363 1.56 19.52 -23.96
CA GLY A 363 0.46 18.56 -23.97
C GLY A 363 -0.83 19.14 -23.40
N THR A 364 -1.95 18.50 -23.74
CA THR A 364 -3.28 18.78 -23.16
C THR A 364 -3.63 17.68 -22.18
N LEU A 365 -4.17 18.05 -21.02
CA LEU A 365 -4.61 17.10 -20.00
C LEU A 365 -6.10 16.75 -20.17
N ASP A 366 -6.43 15.47 -20.05
CA ASP A 366 -7.82 14.98 -20.04
C ASP A 366 -8.60 15.57 -18.86
N PRO A 367 -9.92 15.80 -18.92
CA PRO A 367 -10.68 16.32 -17.77
C PRO A 367 -10.48 15.49 -16.48
N VAL A 368 -10.28 16.13 -15.32
CA VAL A 368 -10.23 15.43 -14.02
C VAL A 368 -11.64 15.27 -13.48
N ASP A 369 -11.90 14.09 -12.91
CA ASP A 369 -13.06 13.85 -12.09
C ASP A 369 -12.93 14.57 -10.73
N VAL A 370 -13.83 15.52 -10.45
CA VAL A 370 -13.91 16.22 -9.16
C VAL A 370 -14.64 15.31 -8.16
N GLN A 371 -13.95 14.29 -7.65
CA GLN A 371 -14.55 13.38 -6.68
C GLN A 371 -14.58 13.97 -5.27
N ASP A 372 -15.75 14.50 -4.88
CA ASP A 372 -16.15 14.71 -3.48
C ASP A 372 -16.98 13.54 -2.93
N SER A 373 -17.05 12.40 -3.64
CA SER A 373 -17.80 11.22 -3.19
C SER A 373 -17.34 10.74 -1.81
N TYR A 374 -16.03 10.74 -1.56
CA TYR A 374 -15.48 10.45 -0.23
C TYR A 374 -15.89 11.46 0.83
N ARG A 375 -15.97 12.74 0.47
CA ARG A 375 -16.33 13.83 1.38
C ARG A 375 -17.82 13.79 1.75
N GLN A 376 -18.70 13.58 0.77
CA GLN A 376 -20.14 13.41 1.01
C GLN A 376 -20.39 12.16 1.84
N TRP A 377 -19.71 11.06 1.49
CA TRP A 377 -19.73 9.84 2.27
C TRP A 377 -19.29 10.09 3.72
N GLU A 378 -18.15 10.75 3.97
CA GLU A 378 -17.64 11.03 5.33
C GLU A 378 -18.64 11.81 6.21
N GLN A 379 -19.41 12.73 5.62
CA GLN A 379 -20.42 13.52 6.34
C GLN A 379 -21.70 12.75 6.64
N GLU A 380 -22.12 11.89 5.72
CA GLU A 380 -23.36 11.11 5.83
C GLU A 380 -23.16 9.79 6.58
N THR A 381 -21.90 9.37 6.70
CA THR A 381 -21.55 8.10 7.30
C THR A 381 -21.26 8.27 8.79
N THR A 382 -21.69 7.29 9.58
CA THR A 382 -21.27 7.13 10.99
C THR A 382 -19.94 6.36 11.10
N PHE A 383 -19.24 6.21 9.98
CA PHE A 383 -18.05 5.37 9.78
C PHE A 383 -16.90 5.71 10.73
N PHE A 384 -16.58 7.01 10.89
CA PHE A 384 -15.57 7.45 11.84
C PHE A 384 -16.22 7.65 13.20
N ARG A 385 -16.22 6.62 14.03
CA ARG A 385 -16.47 6.75 15.48
C ARG A 385 -15.30 7.51 16.11
N SER A 386 -15.21 8.81 15.87
CA SER A 386 -14.18 9.68 16.47
C SER A 386 -14.52 10.14 17.89
N ASP A 387 -15.68 9.77 18.42
CA ASP A 387 -16.05 10.16 19.78
C ASP A 387 -15.23 9.43 20.85
N THR A 388 -14.60 8.32 20.46
CA THR A 388 -13.57 7.67 21.26
C THR A 388 -12.21 8.15 20.78
N ALA A 389 -11.52 8.93 21.62
CA ALA A 389 -10.06 8.97 21.56
C ALA A 389 -9.58 7.50 21.48
N PRO A 390 -8.62 7.17 20.58
CA PRO A 390 -8.08 5.82 20.57
C PRO A 390 -7.60 5.53 21.98
N LEU A 391 -8.24 4.56 22.65
CA LEU A 391 -7.66 3.93 23.82
C LEU A 391 -6.28 3.48 23.37
N ALA A 392 -5.25 3.86 24.12
CA ALA A 392 -3.93 3.27 23.93
C ALA A 392 -4.13 1.75 23.94
N LEU A 393 -3.89 1.11 22.80
CA LEU A 393 -3.87 -0.34 22.73
C LEU A 393 -2.68 -0.75 23.58
N ALA A 394 -2.91 -1.21 24.80
CA ALA A 394 -1.88 -1.86 25.60
C ALA A 394 -1.61 -3.23 24.97
N LEU A 395 -0.75 -3.25 23.96
CA LEU A 395 -0.28 -4.50 23.38
C LEU A 395 0.69 -5.14 24.38
N PRO A 396 0.74 -6.48 24.48
CA PRO A 396 1.66 -7.17 25.40
C PRO A 396 3.15 -6.89 25.15
N VAL A 397 3.47 -6.14 24.09
CA VAL A 397 4.83 -5.77 23.65
C VAL A 397 5.15 -4.29 23.86
N ASP A 398 4.19 -3.50 24.36
CA ASP A 398 4.45 -2.12 24.77
C ASP A 398 5.25 -2.17 26.06
N GLY A 399 6.57 -2.22 25.91
CA GLY A 399 7.51 -2.03 27.01
C GLY A 399 7.34 -0.65 27.64
N PRO A 400 8.00 -0.37 28.78
CA PRO A 400 7.91 0.94 29.43
C PRO A 400 8.24 2.05 28.42
N ASP A 401 7.41 3.11 28.41
CA ASP A 401 7.64 4.29 27.60
C ASP A 401 9.09 4.77 27.75
N PRO A 402 9.76 5.23 26.67
CA PRO A 402 11.09 5.79 26.77
C PRO A 402 11.09 6.97 27.75
N GLU A 403 12.14 7.08 28.58
CA GLU A 403 12.28 8.12 29.61
C GLU A 403 12.01 9.52 29.02
N SER A 404 10.90 10.16 29.41
CA SER A 404 10.63 11.54 29.04
C SER A 404 11.12 12.49 30.15
N GLN A 405 11.79 13.58 29.77
CA GLN A 405 12.20 14.61 30.72
C GLN A 405 11.04 15.58 30.96
N ALA A 406 10.61 15.70 32.21
CA ALA A 406 9.68 16.75 32.60
C ALA A 406 10.33 18.14 32.40
N PRO A 407 9.55 19.22 32.23
CA PRO A 407 10.07 20.59 32.05
C PRO A 407 10.99 21.12 33.16
N ARG A 408 11.13 20.39 34.28
CA ARG A 408 12.02 20.70 35.41
C ARG A 408 13.19 19.70 35.56
N GLY A 409 13.44 18.85 34.57
CA GLY A 409 14.57 17.91 34.56
C GLY A 409 14.39 16.67 35.45
N GLN A 410 13.19 16.44 35.99
CA GLN A 410 12.87 15.16 36.62
C GLN A 410 12.58 14.11 35.55
N ARG A 411 13.08 12.89 35.77
CA ARG A 411 12.80 11.71 34.95
C ARG A 411 11.66 10.96 35.60
N GLU A 412 10.57 10.74 34.86
CA GLU A 412 9.43 9.95 35.30
C GLU A 412 9.31 8.72 34.40
N THR A 413 9.17 7.55 35.01
CA THR A 413 8.86 6.29 34.32
C THR A 413 7.41 5.97 34.64
N HIS A 414 6.52 6.10 33.65
CA HIS A 414 5.14 5.66 33.81
C HIS A 414 5.09 4.13 33.68
N THR A 415 4.67 3.46 34.75
CA THR A 415 4.38 2.03 34.72
C THR A 415 2.93 1.88 35.14
N ASP A 416 2.00 1.91 34.18
CA ASP A 416 0.62 1.55 34.46
C ASP A 416 0.53 0.01 34.48
N ILE A 417 0.71 -0.56 35.66
CA ILE A 417 0.34 -1.95 35.95
C ILE A 417 -0.99 -1.91 36.69
N ALA A 418 -2.07 -2.18 35.96
CA ALA A 418 -3.35 -2.63 36.53
C ALA A 418 -3.92 -3.75 35.66
#